data_AF-A0A7V5UE55-F1
#
_entry.id   AF-A0A7V5UE55-F1
#
_cell.length_a   1.000
_cell.length_b   1.000
_cell.length_c   1.000
_cell.angle_alpha   90.00
_cell.angle_beta   90.00
_cell.angle_gamma   90.00
#
_symmetry.space_group_name_H-M   'P 1'
#
loop_
_entity.id
_entity.type
_entity.pdbx_description
1 polymer ?
#
loop_
_entity_poly.entity_id
_entity_poly.type
_entity_poly.pdbx_seq_one_letter_code
_entity_poly.pdbx_strand_id
1 'polypeptide(L)'
;QANVFTPYCISCHGETVQNGGLNLSAGKAYGNLVNADAQGASLKRVVPGNSDDSYLVRRLRGTQDALMPPSGKLSDQLLNLVQRWIELGAKNN
;
A
#
# COMPACT_ATOMS: atom_id res chain seq x y z
N GLN A 1 5.36 0.60 -10.35
CA GLN A 1 4.49 1.08 -9.24
C GLN A 1 3.17 1.70 -9.75
N ALA A 2 3.20 2.55 -10.77
CA ALA A 2 2.03 3.32 -11.23
C ALA A 2 0.86 2.49 -11.82
N ASN A 3 1.01 1.19 -12.09
CA ASN A 3 -0.08 0.36 -12.63
C ASN A 3 -0.75 -0.55 -11.59
N VAL A 4 -0.22 -0.62 -10.36
CA VAL A 4 -0.75 -1.52 -9.31
C VAL A 4 -1.78 -0.80 -8.42
N PHE A 5 -1.63 0.50 -8.19
CA PHE A 5 -2.41 1.24 -7.18
C PHE A 5 -3.44 2.23 -7.75
N THR A 6 -3.44 2.47 -9.06
CA THR A 6 -3.90 3.77 -9.61
C THR A 6 -5.39 3.87 -9.94
N PRO A 7 -6.19 2.81 -10.17
CA PRO A 7 -7.65 2.99 -10.12
C PRO A 7 -8.27 2.68 -8.75
N TYR A 8 -7.64 1.85 -7.91
CA TYR A 8 -8.30 1.31 -6.72
C TYR A 8 -8.03 2.08 -5.42
N CYS A 9 -6.90 2.78 -5.30
CA CYS A 9 -6.47 3.35 -4.02
C CYS A 9 -6.59 4.88 -3.96
N ILE A 10 -6.56 5.56 -5.12
CA ILE A 10 -6.41 7.01 -5.21
C ILE A 10 -7.67 7.78 -4.77
N SER A 11 -8.86 7.16 -4.81
CA SER A 11 -10.09 7.82 -4.35
C SER A 11 -10.06 8.19 -2.86
N CYS A 12 -9.33 7.43 -2.04
CA CYS A 12 -9.16 7.69 -0.60
C CYS A 12 -7.73 8.07 -0.19
N HIS A 13 -6.76 7.86 -1.08
CA HIS A 13 -5.33 8.12 -0.86
C HIS A 13 -4.73 8.90 -2.03
N GLY A 14 -5.43 9.92 -2.52
CA GLY A 14 -5.02 10.78 -3.64
C GLY A 14 -4.58 12.18 -3.19
N GLU A 15 -4.52 13.13 -4.11
CA GLU A 15 -4.13 14.52 -3.78
C GLU A 15 -5.13 15.20 -2.83
N THR A 16 -6.43 14.98 -3.06
CA THR A 16 -7.51 15.66 -2.35
C THR A 16 -7.92 14.94 -1.07
N VAL A 17 -7.91 13.60 -1.06
CA VAL A 17 -8.26 12.76 0.09
C VAL A 17 -7.06 11.91 0.44
N GLN A 18 -6.46 12.13 1.61
CA GLN A 18 -5.22 11.49 2.04
C GLN A 18 -5.43 10.71 3.34
N ASN A 19 -6.36 9.75 3.33
CA ASN A 19 -6.66 8.95 4.52
C ASN A 19 -5.40 8.24 5.04
N GLY A 20 -5.19 8.28 6.36
CA GLY A 20 -3.96 7.73 6.96
C GLY A 20 -2.69 8.48 6.54
N GLY A 21 -2.81 9.75 6.14
CA GLY A 21 -1.69 10.60 5.72
C GLY A 21 -0.96 10.05 4.51
N LEU A 22 -1.67 9.34 3.62
CA LEU A 22 -1.09 8.63 2.49
C LEU A 22 -1.55 9.28 1.18
N ASN A 23 -0.57 9.72 0.39
CA ASN A 23 -0.78 10.23 -0.95
C ASN A 23 -0.12 9.31 -1.99
N LEU A 24 -0.96 8.67 -2.79
CA LEU A 24 -0.60 7.74 -3.87
C LEU A 24 -0.74 8.37 -5.26
N SER A 25 -0.86 9.70 -5.34
CA SER A 25 -0.83 10.39 -6.63
C SER A 25 0.48 10.14 -7.37
N ALA A 26 0.41 10.31 -8.70
CA ALA A 26 1.57 10.17 -9.57
C ALA A 26 2.73 11.06 -9.09
N GLY A 27 3.92 10.48 -9.00
CA GLY A 27 5.14 11.18 -8.54
C GLY A 27 5.33 11.24 -7.01
N LYS A 28 4.28 11.04 -6.20
CA LYS A 28 4.38 11.04 -4.72
C LYS A 28 4.33 9.65 -4.11
N ALA A 29 3.65 8.72 -4.78
CA ALA A 29 3.31 7.42 -4.22
C ALA A 29 4.53 6.62 -3.72
N TYR A 30 5.63 6.63 -4.46
CA TYR A 30 6.82 5.83 -4.11
C TYR A 30 7.40 6.22 -2.74
N GLY A 31 7.75 7.49 -2.57
CA GLY A 31 8.32 8.01 -1.32
C GLY A 31 7.33 7.98 -0.14
N ASN A 32 6.02 7.96 -0.43
CA ASN A 32 4.98 7.81 0.59
C ASN A 32 4.72 6.36 1.00
N LEU A 33 5.16 5.37 0.22
CA LEU A 33 4.93 3.95 0.51
C LEU A 33 6.20 3.25 0.99
N VAL A 34 7.28 3.38 0.22
CA VAL A 34 8.47 2.54 0.40
C VAL A 34 9.36 3.10 1.51
N ASN A 35 9.64 2.27 2.52
CA ASN A 35 10.39 2.63 3.73
C ASN A 35 9.79 3.78 4.58
N ALA A 36 8.61 4.27 4.21
CA ALA A 36 7.88 5.30 4.95
C ALA A 36 7.18 4.68 6.17
N ASP A 37 7.09 5.44 7.26
CA ASP A 37 6.40 4.98 8.47
C ASP A 37 4.88 4.90 8.26
N ALA A 38 4.27 3.85 8.81
CA ALA A 38 2.84 3.74 8.88
C ALA A 38 2.30 4.70 9.93
N GLN A 39 1.21 5.40 9.61
CA GLN A 39 0.56 6.25 10.60
C GLN A 39 -0.19 5.37 11.59
N GLY A 40 0.11 5.50 12.89
CA GLY A 40 -0.57 4.77 13.95
C GLY A 40 -0.05 3.34 14.20
N ALA A 41 1.04 2.93 13.56
CA ALA A 41 1.70 1.65 13.82
C ALA A 41 3.22 1.81 13.79
N SER A 42 3.94 1.06 14.64
CA SER A 42 5.41 1.01 14.64
C SER A 42 5.97 0.10 13.53
N LEU A 43 5.47 0.29 12.30
CA LEU A 43 5.81 -0.52 11.12
C LEU A 43 6.06 0.40 9.92
N LYS A 44 6.80 -0.11 8.93
CA LYS A 44 6.90 0.56 7.63
C LYS A 44 5.68 0.22 6.78
N ARG A 45 5.19 1.20 6.01
CA ARG A 45 4.12 1.03 5.02
C ARG A 45 4.46 -0.09 4.04
N VAL A 46 5.66 -0.05 3.46
CA VAL A 46 6.26 -1.11 2.65
C VAL A 46 7.71 -1.33 3.07
N VAL A 47 8.05 -2.58 3.35
CA VAL A 47 9.41 -3.09 3.56
C VAL A 47 9.85 -3.80 2.27
N PRO A 48 10.75 -3.22 1.45
CA PRO A 48 11.26 -3.88 0.25
C PRO A 48 11.81 -5.27 0.54
N GLY A 49 11.39 -6.27 -0.23
CA GLY A 49 11.82 -7.65 -0.07
C GLY A 49 11.16 -8.40 1.09
N ASN A 50 10.18 -7.80 1.78
CA ASN A 50 9.42 -8.49 2.83
C ASN A 50 7.96 -8.01 2.86
N SER A 51 7.10 -8.74 2.15
CA SER A 51 5.68 -8.43 2.08
C SER A 51 4.94 -8.72 3.40
N ASP A 52 5.35 -9.72 4.17
CA ASP A 52 4.71 -10.06 5.45
C ASP A 52 5.01 -9.04 6.56
N ASP A 53 6.15 -8.37 6.50
CA ASP A 53 6.49 -7.27 7.42
C ASP A 53 5.98 -5.89 6.95
N SER A 54 5.43 -5.82 5.74
CA SER A 54 4.86 -4.60 5.20
C SER A 54 3.45 -4.34 5.76
N TYR A 55 3.27 -3.20 6.42
CA TYR A 55 1.98 -2.77 6.96
C TYR A 55 0.86 -2.76 5.90
N LEU A 56 1.18 -2.36 4.67
CA LEU A 56 0.25 -2.38 3.54
C LEU A 56 -0.41 -3.76 3.36
N VAL A 57 0.38 -4.84 3.33
CA VAL A 57 -0.14 -6.19 3.09
C VAL A 57 -1.02 -6.65 4.25
N ARG A 58 -0.66 -6.31 5.49
CA ARG A 58 -1.46 -6.63 6.67
C ARG A 58 -2.83 -5.93 6.64
N ARG A 59 -2.87 -4.65 6.24
CA ARG A 59 -4.12 -3.90 6.02
C ARG A 59 -4.98 -4.52 4.91
N LEU A 60 -4.36 -4.94 3.80
CA LEU A 60 -5.06 -5.57 2.68
C LEU A 60 -5.61 -6.97 3.01
N ARG A 61 -4.92 -7.73 3.87
CA ARG A 61 -5.40 -9.03 4.38
C ARG A 61 -6.43 -8.89 5.51
N GLY A 62 -6.50 -7.72 6.14
CA GLY A 62 -7.32 -7.47 7.33
C GLY A 62 -6.76 -8.10 8.60
N THR A 63 -5.44 -8.33 8.65
CA THR A 63 -4.74 -8.90 9.81
C THR A 63 -4.12 -7.83 10.72
N GLN A 64 -4.21 -6.56 10.31
CA GLN A 64 -3.80 -5.39 11.08
C GLN A 64 -4.82 -4.29 10.83
N ASP A 65 -5.28 -3.62 11.88
CA ASP A 65 -6.25 -2.52 11.85
C ASP A 65 -7.48 -2.79 10.96
N ALA A 66 -8.19 -1.73 10.57
CA ALA A 66 -9.31 -1.85 9.65
C ALA A 66 -8.85 -2.29 8.26
N LEU A 67 -9.55 -3.29 7.70
CA LEU A 67 -9.37 -3.80 6.34
C LEU A 67 -9.33 -2.64 5.32
N MET A 68 -8.42 -2.75 4.35
CA MET A 68 -8.36 -1.85 3.21
C MET A 68 -8.54 -2.62 1.88
N PRO A 69 -9.40 -2.14 0.97
CA PRO A 69 -10.31 -1.00 1.15
C PRO A 69 -11.47 -1.35 2.13
N PRO A 70 -12.15 -0.34 2.73
CA PRO A 70 -13.26 -0.58 3.64
C PRO A 70 -14.47 -1.26 2.97
N SER A 71 -14.57 -1.14 1.65
CA SER A 71 -15.60 -1.77 0.83
C SER A 71 -15.47 -3.28 0.70
N GLY A 72 -14.35 -3.87 1.12
CA GLY A 72 -14.12 -5.31 1.11
C GLY A 72 -12.72 -5.70 0.65
N LYS A 73 -12.42 -7.00 0.71
CA LYS A 73 -11.10 -7.52 0.33
C LYS A 73 -10.85 -7.33 -1.16
N LEU A 74 -9.59 -7.06 -1.51
CA LEU A 74 -9.14 -7.13 -2.89
C LEU A 74 -9.24 -8.57 -3.41
N SER A 75 -9.26 -8.74 -4.73
CA SER A 75 -9.09 -10.06 -5.33
C SER A 75 -7.71 -10.62 -4.98
N ASP A 76 -7.61 -11.94 -4.86
CA ASP A 76 -6.34 -12.62 -4.59
C ASP A 76 -5.29 -12.28 -5.65
N GLN A 77 -5.70 -12.13 -6.91
CA GLN A 77 -4.80 -11.71 -7.99
C GLN A 77 -4.18 -10.33 -7.70
N LEU A 78 -4.96 -9.34 -7.30
CA LEU A 78 -4.44 -8.00 -7.03
C LEU A 78 -3.57 -7.98 -5.77
N LEU A 79 -3.97 -8.70 -4.73
CA LEU A 79 -3.16 -8.86 -3.52
C LEU A 79 -1.81 -9.52 -3.83
N ASN A 80 -1.80 -10.56 -4.68
CA ASN A 80 -0.58 -11.24 -5.12
C ASN A 80 0.33 -10.32 -5.95
N LEU A 81 -0.22 -9.45 -6.80
CA LEU A 81 0.57 -8.47 -7.54
C LEU A 81 1.26 -7.48 -6.59
N VAL A 82 0.56 -7.00 -5.56
CA VAL A 82 1.13 -6.13 -4.53
C VAL A 82 2.24 -6.83 -3.76
N GLN A 83 1.99 -8.05 -3.27
CA GLN A 83 3.00 -8.84 -2.56
C GLN A 83 4.22 -9.08 -3.44
N ARG A 84 4.02 -9.53 -4.68
CA ARG A 84 5.12 -9.82 -5.61
C ARG A 84 5.96 -8.58 -5.91
N TRP A 85 5.34 -7.41 -6.07
CA TRP A 85 6.08 -6.16 -6.25
C TRP A 85 6.95 -5.83 -5.03
N ILE A 86 6.44 -6.05 -3.81
CA ILE A 86 7.22 -5.85 -2.57
C ILE A 86 8.38 -6.84 -2.51
N GLU A 87 8.12 -8.13 -2.72
CA GLU A 87 9.12 -9.20 -2.70
C GLU A 87 10.24 -8.98 -3.73
N LEU A 88 9.93 -8.36 -4.87
CA LEU A 88 10.93 -7.99 -5.89
C LEU A 88 11.69 -6.70 -5.56
N GLY A 89 11.61 -6.23 -4.31
CA GLY A 89 12.34 -5.08 -3.81
C GLY A 89 11.62 -3.74 -4.00
N ALA A 90 10.30 -3.75 -4.21
CA ALA A 90 9.46 -2.56 -4.31
C ALA A 90 10.10 -1.48 -5.21
N LYS A 91 10.40 -1.82 -6.47
CA LYS A 91 11.11 -0.92 -7.39
C LYS A 91 10.22 0.26 -7.83
N ASN A 92 10.86 1.41 -8.04
CA ASN A 92 10.23 2.61 -8.61
C ASN A 92 10.31 2.56 -10.14
N ASN A 93 9.34 1.89 -10.76
CA ASN A 93 9.28 1.66 -12.21
C ASN A 93 7.91 1.92 -12.81
#